data_AF-A0A847JMV2-F1
#
_entry.id   AF-A0A847JMV2-F1
#
_cell.length_a   1.000
_cell.length_b   1.000
_cell.length_c   1.000
_cell.angle_alpha   90.00
_cell.angle_beta   90.00
_cell.angle_gamma   90.00
#
_symmetry.space_group_name_H-M   'P 1'
#
loop_
_entity.id
_entity.type
_entity.pdbx_description
1 polymer ?
#
loop_
_entity_poly.entity_id
_entity_poly.type
_entity_poly.pdbx_seq_one_letter_code
_entity_poly.pdbx_strand_id
1 'polypeptide(L)'
;KVISYDRLIRDTTSVDYYVTFDSFEVGKAWGDYLNSKVPAGTKRNNLYLYAGAASDNNSFIFFEGAWSALQPKIADGTYIVRNSDKAAALAKKAKLTRDEAAQIIGQVTTNWNFSDAKNKAEANLTAAPKEAKGTVYICAPNDGTARAIADAFAADKDVKTYYITGQDAEIASIQYIIDGKQSMTVLKDVRTLVKDAISAATAYMKGQTPPVTAYYNNGKKDVPAKPTAIVTVTKENVKKEIIDSGYWPADKFTGLK
;
A
#
# COMPACT_ATOMS: atom_id res chain seq x y z
N LYS A 1 -11.22 -5.61 28.76
CA LYS A 1 -10.59 -4.59 27.88
C LYS A 1 -10.68 -5.10 26.45
N VAL A 2 -11.01 -4.25 25.48
CA VAL A 2 -11.13 -4.58 24.06
C VAL A 2 -9.95 -3.98 23.30
N ILE A 3 -9.12 -4.84 22.70
CA ILE A 3 -7.99 -4.42 21.87
C ILE A 3 -8.39 -4.66 20.40
N SER A 4 -8.46 -3.60 19.61
CA SER A 4 -8.60 -3.72 18.15
C SER A 4 -7.24 -4.11 17.57
N TYR A 5 -7.21 -5.08 16.66
CA TYR A 5 -5.97 -5.64 16.11
C TYR A 5 -5.93 -5.52 14.59
N ASP A 6 -4.93 -4.81 14.06
CA ASP A 6 -4.70 -4.47 12.64
C ASP A 6 -5.77 -3.57 12.00
N ARG A 7 -7.05 -3.87 12.24
CA ARG A 7 -8.20 -3.10 11.76
C ARG A 7 -8.92 -2.45 12.92
N LEU A 8 -9.23 -1.17 12.78
CA LEU A 8 -9.95 -0.41 13.79
C LEU A 8 -11.45 -0.74 13.77
N ILE A 9 -11.98 -1.23 14.89
CA ILE A 9 -13.43 -1.36 15.10
C ILE A 9 -14.04 0.04 15.17
N ARG A 10 -15.01 0.29 14.28
CA ARG A 10 -15.64 1.61 14.08
C ARG A 10 -16.93 1.79 14.87
N ASP A 11 -17.35 3.04 14.98
CA ASP A 11 -18.68 3.47 15.40
C ASP A 11 -19.09 3.03 16.82
N THR A 12 -18.12 2.86 17.73
CA THR A 12 -18.33 2.46 19.13
C THR A 12 -17.36 3.13 20.10
N THR A 13 -17.77 3.32 21.36
CA THR A 13 -16.88 3.80 22.44
C THR A 13 -16.15 2.66 23.17
N SER A 14 -16.43 1.40 22.84
CA SER A 14 -15.98 0.22 23.59
C SER A 14 -14.56 -0.27 23.28
N VAL A 15 -13.81 0.37 22.38
CA VAL A 15 -12.42 -0.03 22.05
C VAL A 15 -11.43 0.61 23.03
N ASP A 16 -10.73 -0.16 23.84
CA ASP A 16 -9.78 0.37 24.83
C ASP A 16 -8.42 0.76 24.22
N TYR A 17 -7.97 0.03 23.20
CA TYR A 17 -6.65 0.23 22.59
C TYR A 17 -6.61 -0.30 21.15
N TYR A 18 -5.73 0.25 20.32
CA TYR A 18 -5.54 -0.18 18.94
C TYR A 18 -4.07 -0.57 18.68
N VAL A 19 -3.86 -1.83 18.31
CA VAL A 19 -2.57 -2.36 17.87
C VAL A 19 -2.60 -2.45 16.35
N THR A 20 -1.74 -1.68 15.68
CA THR A 20 -1.73 -1.52 14.23
C THR A 20 -0.33 -1.26 13.71
N PHE A 21 -0.11 -1.49 12.43
CA PHE A 21 0.97 -0.82 11.70
C PHE A 21 0.57 0.63 11.39
N ASP A 22 1.56 1.46 11.07
CA ASP A 22 1.27 2.79 10.53
C ASP A 22 0.79 2.69 9.08
N SER A 23 -0.52 2.50 8.90
CA SER A 23 -1.14 2.34 7.58
C SER A 23 -0.99 3.58 6.70
N PHE A 24 -0.86 4.79 7.27
CA PHE A 24 -0.62 5.98 6.47
C PHE A 24 0.79 5.92 5.88
N GLU A 25 1.79 5.57 6.69
CA GLU A 25 3.17 5.41 6.24
C GLU A 25 3.34 4.26 5.23
N VAL A 26 2.55 3.18 5.31
CA VAL A 26 2.52 2.14 4.26
C VAL A 26 2.17 2.75 2.90
N GLY A 27 1.07 3.50 2.84
CA GLY A 27 0.64 4.16 1.61
C GLY A 27 1.66 5.19 1.12
N LYS A 28 2.18 6.00 2.04
CA LYS A 28 3.18 7.02 1.73
C LYS A 28 4.46 6.39 1.17
N ALA A 29 4.90 5.26 1.72
CA ALA A 29 6.06 4.52 1.23
C ALA A 29 5.89 4.04 -0.22
N TRP A 30 4.67 3.67 -0.66
CA TRP A 30 4.39 3.37 -2.07
C TRP A 30 4.62 4.57 -2.97
N GLY A 31 4.04 5.72 -2.60
CA GLY A 31 4.17 6.94 -3.37
C GLY A 31 5.62 7.46 -3.41
N ASP A 32 6.31 7.43 -2.27
CA ASP A 32 7.73 7.82 -2.17
C ASP A 32 8.62 6.90 -3.02
N TYR A 33 8.36 5.59 -3.01
CA TYR A 33 9.07 4.65 -3.88
C TYR A 33 8.87 4.98 -5.35
N LEU A 34 7.62 5.17 -5.81
CA LEU A 34 7.35 5.51 -7.21
C LEU A 34 8.02 6.83 -7.60
N ASN A 35 7.92 7.85 -6.74
CA ASN A 35 8.59 9.14 -6.92
C ASN A 35 10.09 8.99 -7.09
N SER A 36 10.74 8.07 -6.35
CA SER A 36 12.18 7.81 -6.47
C SER A 36 12.59 7.17 -7.80
N LYS A 37 11.65 6.55 -8.51
CA LYS A 37 11.91 5.90 -9.81
C LYS A 37 11.68 6.84 -11.00
N VAL A 38 11.08 8.01 -10.77
CA VAL A 38 10.89 9.02 -11.81
C VAL A 38 12.21 9.74 -12.08
N PRO A 39 12.74 9.72 -13.32
CA PRO A 39 13.94 10.48 -13.64
C PRO A 39 13.72 11.98 -13.45
N ALA A 40 14.70 12.66 -12.85
CA ALA A 40 14.61 14.08 -12.55
C ALA A 40 14.28 14.92 -13.80
N GLY A 41 13.37 15.88 -13.65
CA GLY A 41 12.95 16.79 -14.74
C GLY A 41 11.96 16.20 -15.75
N THR A 42 11.67 14.89 -15.69
CA THR A 42 10.65 14.30 -16.58
C THR A 42 9.24 14.73 -16.17
N LYS A 43 8.36 14.81 -17.17
CA LYS A 43 6.96 15.20 -17.01
C LYS A 43 6.07 14.19 -17.72
N ARG A 44 4.78 14.20 -17.39
CA ARG A 44 3.75 13.38 -18.02
C ARG A 44 4.02 11.87 -17.92
N ASN A 45 4.66 11.43 -16.84
CA ASN A 45 4.88 10.01 -16.55
C ASN A 45 3.54 9.31 -16.30
N ASN A 46 3.37 8.11 -16.85
CA ASN A 46 2.10 7.38 -16.81
C ASN A 46 1.87 6.73 -15.44
N LEU A 47 0.93 7.27 -14.67
CA LEU A 47 0.58 6.78 -13.33
C LEU A 47 -0.75 6.01 -13.38
N TYR A 48 -0.72 4.78 -12.88
CA TYR A 48 -1.90 3.96 -12.65
C TYR A 48 -2.08 3.76 -11.15
N LEU A 49 -3.27 4.10 -10.65
CA LEU A 49 -3.63 3.97 -9.24
C LEU A 49 -4.47 2.71 -9.05
N TYR A 50 -4.26 1.98 -7.97
CA TYR A 50 -5.11 0.87 -7.54
C TYR A 50 -5.31 0.96 -6.02
N ALA A 51 -6.48 0.55 -5.55
CA ALA A 51 -6.84 0.63 -4.14
C ALA A 51 -7.43 -0.68 -3.63
N GLY A 52 -7.49 -0.84 -2.32
CA GLY A 52 -8.16 -1.96 -1.67
C GLY A 52 -9.69 -1.83 -1.70
N ALA A 53 -10.37 -2.72 -0.98
CA ALA A 53 -11.84 -2.69 -0.87
C ALA A 53 -12.35 -1.44 -0.13
N ALA A 54 -13.43 -0.83 -0.61
CA ALA A 54 -14.07 0.32 0.06
C ALA A 54 -14.76 -0.04 1.39
N SER A 55 -15.03 -1.32 1.64
CA SER A 55 -15.51 -1.82 2.94
C SER A 55 -14.40 -1.88 4.01
N ASP A 56 -13.14 -1.74 3.61
CA ASP A 56 -11.98 -1.76 4.50
C ASP A 56 -11.51 -0.33 4.82
N ASN A 57 -11.48 0.03 6.10
CA ASN A 57 -11.00 1.34 6.52
C ASN A 57 -9.50 1.54 6.21
N ASN A 58 -8.69 0.49 6.27
CA ASN A 58 -7.27 0.60 5.97
C ASN A 58 -7.04 0.97 4.50
N SER A 59 -7.92 0.55 3.57
CA SER A 59 -7.86 0.98 2.16
C SER A 59 -7.85 2.51 2.01
N PHE A 60 -8.66 3.21 2.80
CA PHE A 60 -8.70 4.68 2.78
C PHE A 60 -7.42 5.30 3.34
N ILE A 61 -6.90 4.75 4.44
CA ILE A 61 -5.69 5.28 5.09
C ILE A 61 -4.45 5.04 4.20
N PHE A 62 -4.35 3.84 3.60
CA PHE A 62 -3.32 3.54 2.60
C PHE A 62 -3.41 4.50 1.41
N PHE A 63 -4.62 4.71 0.88
CA PHE A 63 -4.83 5.62 -0.25
C PHE A 63 -4.48 7.07 0.13
N GLU A 64 -4.82 7.51 1.34
CA GLU A 64 -4.46 8.84 1.85
C GLU A 64 -2.94 9.01 1.94
N GLY A 65 -2.23 8.01 2.47
CA GLY A 65 -0.77 7.99 2.50
C GLY A 65 -0.16 8.10 1.10
N ALA A 66 -0.62 7.25 0.17
CA ALA A 66 -0.14 7.25 -1.22
C ALA A 66 -0.44 8.58 -1.92
N TRP A 67 -1.64 9.12 -1.71
CA TRP A 67 -2.05 10.42 -2.24
C TRP A 67 -1.17 11.55 -1.70
N SER A 68 -0.81 11.54 -0.42
CA SER A 68 0.06 12.57 0.17
C SER A 68 1.43 12.69 -0.52
N ALA A 69 1.98 11.56 -1.01
CA ALA A 69 3.24 11.52 -1.72
C ALA A 69 3.09 11.75 -3.24
N LEU A 70 2.03 11.22 -3.86
CA LEU A 70 1.83 11.27 -5.31
C LEU A 70 1.16 12.57 -5.76
N GLN A 71 0.20 13.11 -5.00
CA GLN A 71 -0.60 14.28 -5.40
C GLN A 71 0.26 15.51 -5.74
N PRO A 72 1.31 15.87 -4.99
CA PRO A 72 2.18 16.99 -5.39
C PRO A 72 2.81 16.79 -6.78
N LYS A 73 3.16 15.55 -7.14
CA LYS A 73 3.73 15.17 -8.43
C LYS A 73 2.69 15.05 -9.54
N ILE A 74 1.43 14.82 -9.20
CA ILE A 74 0.33 14.93 -10.15
C ILE A 74 0.05 16.42 -10.42
N ALA A 75 0.00 17.26 -9.38
CA ALA A 75 -0.27 18.69 -9.48
C ALA A 75 0.77 19.46 -10.30
N ASP A 76 2.06 19.11 -10.17
CA ASP A 76 3.16 19.74 -10.90
C ASP A 76 3.38 19.17 -12.32
N GLY A 77 2.52 18.24 -12.76
CA GLY A 77 2.57 17.61 -14.08
C GLY A 77 3.66 16.55 -14.25
N THR A 78 4.34 16.14 -13.18
CA THR A 78 5.29 15.02 -13.22
C THR A 78 4.59 13.73 -13.61
N TYR A 79 3.39 13.47 -13.08
CA TYR A 79 2.53 12.35 -13.47
C TYR A 79 1.29 12.79 -14.25
N ILE A 80 0.76 11.86 -15.05
CA ILE A 80 -0.61 11.86 -15.55
C ILE A 80 -1.29 10.59 -15.04
N VAL A 81 -2.41 10.74 -14.34
CA VAL A 81 -3.24 9.60 -13.94
C VAL A 81 -3.96 9.03 -15.17
N ARG A 82 -3.79 7.74 -15.42
CA ARG A 82 -4.28 7.06 -16.64
C ARG A 82 -5.57 6.26 -16.46
N ASN A 83 -5.99 5.99 -15.21
CA ASN A 83 -7.10 5.10 -14.92
C ASN A 83 -8.12 5.62 -13.89
N SER A 84 -8.11 6.94 -13.63
CA SER A 84 -9.15 7.58 -12.82
C SER A 84 -9.29 9.06 -13.19
N ASP A 85 -10.42 9.39 -13.82
CA ASP A 85 -10.82 10.78 -14.07
C ASP A 85 -11.18 11.50 -12.77
N LYS A 86 -11.70 10.80 -11.74
CA LYS A 86 -11.93 11.39 -10.42
C LYS A 86 -10.64 11.85 -9.75
N ALA A 87 -9.59 11.02 -9.78
CA ALA A 87 -8.27 11.42 -9.28
C ALA A 87 -7.68 12.57 -10.09
N ALA A 88 -7.82 12.55 -11.42
CA ALA A 88 -7.36 13.64 -12.28
C ALA A 88 -8.09 14.97 -11.97
N ALA A 89 -9.40 14.92 -11.73
CA ALA A 89 -10.20 16.10 -11.35
C ALA A 89 -9.79 16.67 -9.98
N LEU A 90 -9.30 15.82 -9.07
CA LEU A 90 -8.84 16.19 -7.74
C LEU A 90 -7.33 16.44 -7.65
N ALA A 91 -6.62 16.45 -8.79
CA ALA A 91 -5.16 16.56 -8.87
C ALA A 91 -4.53 17.74 -8.12
N LYS A 92 -5.28 18.82 -7.85
CA LYS A 92 -4.79 20.01 -7.12
C LYS A 92 -5.19 20.03 -5.64
N LYS A 93 -5.81 18.96 -5.13
CA LYS A 93 -6.33 18.88 -3.76
C LYS A 93 -5.50 17.91 -2.92
N ALA A 94 -4.67 18.45 -2.03
CA ALA A 94 -3.78 17.65 -1.19
C ALA A 94 -4.52 16.78 -0.16
N LYS A 95 -5.57 17.32 0.48
CA LYS A 95 -6.37 16.60 1.48
C LYS A 95 -7.75 16.30 0.90
N LEU A 96 -8.04 15.02 0.70
CA LEU A 96 -9.35 14.56 0.24
C LEU A 96 -10.28 14.37 1.43
N THR A 97 -11.58 14.63 1.23
CA THR A 97 -12.59 14.09 2.14
C THR A 97 -12.71 12.58 1.95
N ARG A 98 -13.32 11.88 2.91
CA ARG A 98 -13.59 10.44 2.76
C ARG A 98 -14.43 10.13 1.53
N ASP A 99 -15.43 10.96 1.21
CA ASP A 99 -16.30 10.75 0.06
C ASP A 99 -15.54 10.95 -1.26
N GLU A 100 -14.65 11.94 -1.34
CA GLU A 100 -13.78 12.14 -2.50
C GLU A 100 -12.82 10.97 -2.70
N ALA A 101 -12.20 10.49 -1.61
CA ALA A 101 -11.38 9.29 -1.65
C ALA A 101 -12.20 8.06 -2.09
N ALA A 102 -13.43 7.90 -1.59
CA ALA A 102 -14.32 6.81 -1.97
C ALA A 102 -14.65 6.82 -3.46
N GLN A 103 -14.85 8.00 -4.07
CA GLN A 103 -15.08 8.13 -5.51
C GLN A 103 -13.88 7.66 -6.33
N ILE A 104 -12.65 7.97 -5.91
CA ILE A 104 -11.44 7.49 -6.59
C ILE A 104 -11.30 5.99 -6.38
N ILE A 105 -11.34 5.52 -5.12
CA ILE A 105 -11.23 4.11 -4.76
C ILE A 105 -12.26 3.27 -5.53
N GLY A 106 -13.49 3.74 -5.68
CA GLY A 106 -14.53 3.05 -6.45
C GLY A 106 -14.16 2.76 -7.91
N GLN A 107 -13.36 3.62 -8.54
CA GLN A 107 -12.88 3.41 -9.91
C GLN A 107 -11.73 2.40 -9.98
N VAL A 108 -10.83 2.47 -8.99
CA VAL A 108 -9.54 1.77 -8.99
C VAL A 108 -9.45 0.60 -8.00
N THR A 109 -10.57 0.23 -7.37
CA THR A 109 -10.62 -0.85 -6.38
C THR A 109 -10.23 -2.18 -7.01
N THR A 110 -9.43 -2.92 -6.26
CA THR A 110 -9.09 -4.33 -6.47
C THR A 110 -9.94 -5.26 -5.63
N ASN A 111 -10.71 -4.72 -4.68
CA ASN A 111 -11.42 -5.47 -3.64
C ASN A 111 -10.54 -6.45 -2.85
N TRP A 112 -9.22 -6.22 -2.81
CA TRP A 112 -8.25 -7.18 -2.28
C TRP A 112 -8.32 -8.56 -2.95
N ASN A 113 -8.78 -8.62 -4.19
CA ASN A 113 -9.00 -9.84 -4.95
C ASN A 113 -8.11 -9.89 -6.20
N PHE A 114 -7.47 -11.04 -6.42
CA PHE A 114 -6.52 -11.25 -7.52
C PHE A 114 -7.19 -11.10 -8.89
N SER A 115 -8.35 -11.72 -9.09
CA SER A 115 -9.09 -11.69 -10.36
C SER A 115 -9.63 -10.29 -10.65
N ASP A 116 -10.19 -9.62 -9.65
CA ASP A 116 -10.66 -8.24 -9.80
C ASP A 116 -9.51 -7.30 -10.20
N ALA A 117 -8.36 -7.44 -9.53
CA ALA A 117 -7.16 -6.65 -9.84
C ALA A 117 -6.66 -6.89 -11.27
N LYS A 118 -6.56 -8.16 -11.71
CA LYS A 118 -6.13 -8.52 -13.06
C LYS A 118 -7.10 -7.99 -14.12
N ASN A 119 -8.39 -8.26 -13.96
CA ASN A 119 -9.43 -7.82 -14.89
C ASN A 119 -9.45 -6.28 -15.00
N LYS A 120 -9.29 -5.58 -13.87
CA LYS A 120 -9.20 -4.11 -13.85
C LYS A 120 -7.96 -3.62 -14.61
N ALA A 121 -6.80 -4.25 -14.41
CA ALA A 121 -5.58 -3.89 -15.11
C ALA A 121 -5.68 -4.11 -16.63
N GLU A 122 -6.24 -5.24 -17.05
CA GLU A 122 -6.47 -5.56 -18.46
C GLU A 122 -7.45 -4.55 -19.10
N ALA A 123 -8.54 -4.20 -18.40
CA ALA A 123 -9.48 -3.18 -18.86
C ALA A 123 -8.80 -1.80 -18.99
N ASN A 124 -7.98 -1.42 -18.01
CA ASN A 124 -7.22 -0.17 -18.04
C ASN A 124 -6.22 -0.12 -19.21
N LEU A 125 -5.52 -1.23 -19.50
CA LEU A 125 -4.58 -1.33 -20.61
C LEU A 125 -5.26 -1.36 -21.98
N THR A 126 -6.45 -1.96 -22.05
CA THR A 126 -7.30 -1.98 -23.26
C THR A 126 -7.81 -0.59 -23.60
N ALA A 127 -8.25 0.17 -22.60
CA ALA A 127 -8.73 1.54 -22.78
C ALA A 127 -7.58 2.55 -22.98
N ALA A 128 -6.36 2.21 -22.55
CA ALA A 128 -5.20 3.09 -22.63
C ALA A 128 -4.67 3.21 -24.07
N PRO A 129 -4.51 4.45 -24.59
CA PRO A 129 -3.83 4.65 -25.87
C PRO A 129 -2.32 4.36 -25.73
N LYS A 130 -1.62 4.22 -26.85
CA LYS A 130 -0.21 3.80 -26.86
C LYS A 130 0.70 4.71 -26.03
N GLU A 131 0.46 6.02 -26.03
CA GLU A 131 1.21 7.01 -25.25
C GLU A 131 0.96 6.96 -23.73
N ALA A 132 -0.07 6.23 -23.29
CA ALA A 132 -0.31 5.94 -21.87
C ALA A 132 0.48 4.72 -21.36
N LYS A 133 1.27 4.07 -22.23
CA LYS A 133 2.09 2.89 -21.92
C LYS A 133 3.57 3.26 -21.86
N GLY A 134 4.50 2.48 -22.41
CA GLY A 134 5.94 2.74 -22.31
C GLY A 134 6.47 2.48 -20.90
N THR A 135 6.99 3.52 -20.24
CA THR A 135 7.36 3.44 -18.82
C THR A 135 6.17 3.87 -17.95
N VAL A 136 5.70 2.96 -17.10
CA VAL A 136 4.53 3.18 -16.24
C VAL A 136 4.86 3.03 -14.76
N TYR A 137 4.12 3.73 -13.92
CA TYR A 137 4.24 3.73 -12.46
C TYR A 137 2.90 3.28 -11.90
N ILE A 138 2.91 2.24 -11.07
CA ILE A 138 1.72 1.50 -10.66
C ILE A 138 1.67 1.47 -9.14
N CYS A 139 0.74 2.21 -8.56
CA CYS A 139 0.47 2.17 -7.13
C CYS A 139 -0.50 1.01 -6.85
N ALA A 140 0.04 -0.19 -6.63
CA ALA A 140 -0.75 -1.37 -6.26
C ALA A 140 -0.83 -1.52 -4.74
N PRO A 141 -1.99 -1.92 -4.19
CA PRO A 141 -2.30 -1.72 -2.77
C PRO A 141 -1.86 -2.89 -1.87
N ASN A 142 -1.55 -4.07 -2.42
CA ASN A 142 -0.91 -5.18 -1.69
C ASN A 142 -0.26 -6.18 -2.65
N ASP A 143 0.47 -7.16 -2.11
CA ASP A 143 1.26 -8.11 -2.86
C ASP A 143 0.45 -8.99 -3.83
N GLY A 144 -0.63 -9.62 -3.35
CA GLY A 144 -1.49 -10.43 -4.21
C GLY A 144 -2.02 -9.66 -5.42
N THR A 145 -2.57 -8.46 -5.20
CA THR A 145 -3.09 -7.62 -6.30
C THR A 145 -1.96 -7.05 -7.15
N ALA A 146 -0.81 -6.72 -6.57
CA ALA A 146 0.37 -6.26 -7.30
C ALA A 146 0.84 -7.28 -8.31
N ARG A 147 0.94 -8.57 -7.94
CA ARG A 147 1.32 -9.62 -8.91
C ARG A 147 0.31 -9.74 -10.05
N ALA A 148 -0.99 -9.72 -9.74
CA ALA A 148 -2.05 -9.78 -10.73
C ALA A 148 -1.98 -8.63 -11.75
N ILE A 149 -1.73 -7.42 -11.25
CA ILE A 149 -1.57 -6.22 -12.07
C ILE A 149 -0.25 -6.29 -12.86
N ALA A 150 0.86 -6.69 -12.23
CA ALA A 150 2.16 -6.84 -12.87
C ALA A 150 2.09 -7.82 -14.05
N ASP A 151 1.42 -8.97 -13.88
CA ASP A 151 1.25 -9.96 -14.95
C ASP A 151 0.51 -9.36 -16.16
N ALA A 152 -0.55 -8.57 -15.93
CA ALA A 152 -1.29 -7.90 -17.00
C ALA A 152 -0.43 -6.84 -17.72
N PHE A 153 0.29 -6.00 -16.97
CA PHE A 153 1.17 -4.97 -17.55
C PHE A 153 2.39 -5.57 -18.26
N ALA A 154 2.94 -6.67 -17.78
CA ALA A 154 4.06 -7.37 -18.41
C ALA A 154 3.66 -8.04 -19.73
N ALA A 155 2.39 -8.44 -19.88
CA ALA A 155 1.87 -9.03 -21.11
C ALA A 155 1.61 -7.99 -22.22
N ASP A 156 1.47 -6.72 -21.87
CA ASP A 156 1.25 -5.65 -22.85
C ASP A 156 2.56 -5.24 -23.54
N LYS A 157 2.67 -5.55 -24.83
CA LYS A 157 3.87 -5.27 -25.64
C LYS A 157 4.28 -3.79 -25.72
N ASP A 158 3.35 -2.87 -25.48
CA ASP A 158 3.62 -1.43 -25.50
C ASP A 158 4.08 -0.91 -24.14
N VAL A 159 3.92 -1.68 -23.06
CA VAL A 159 4.59 -1.44 -21.78
C VAL A 159 6.02 -1.95 -21.88
N LYS A 160 6.99 -1.04 -21.71
CA LYS A 160 8.43 -1.34 -21.81
C LYS A 160 9.06 -1.55 -20.45
N THR A 161 8.62 -0.76 -19.47
CA THR A 161 9.07 -0.81 -18.08
C THR A 161 7.90 -0.48 -17.17
N TYR A 162 7.77 -1.19 -16.06
CA TYR A 162 6.84 -0.80 -15.00
C TYR A 162 7.54 -0.76 -13.65
N TYR A 163 7.11 0.18 -12.81
CA TYR A 163 7.42 0.20 -11.39
C TYR A 163 6.13 -0.04 -10.61
N ILE A 164 6.10 -1.08 -9.79
CA ILE A 164 4.88 -1.50 -9.09
C ILE A 164 5.14 -1.75 -7.60
N THR A 165 4.25 -1.23 -6.78
CA THR A 165 4.29 -1.30 -5.31
C THR A 165 3.53 -2.51 -4.77
N GLY A 166 3.62 -2.76 -3.47
CA GLY A 166 2.88 -3.80 -2.76
C GLY A 166 3.05 -3.68 -1.24
N GLN A 167 2.43 -4.60 -0.50
CA GLN A 167 2.62 -4.75 0.94
C GLN A 167 2.35 -6.20 1.33
N ASP A 168 2.81 -6.56 2.53
CA ASP A 168 2.64 -7.84 3.25
C ASP A 168 3.83 -8.79 3.17
N ALA A 169 4.76 -8.59 2.22
CA ALA A 169 5.91 -9.47 2.01
C ALA A 169 5.50 -10.95 1.85
N GLU A 170 4.47 -11.19 1.03
CA GLU A 170 4.05 -12.54 0.65
C GLU A 170 5.20 -13.28 -0.05
N ILE A 171 5.38 -14.57 0.23
CA ILE A 171 6.46 -15.39 -0.35
C ILE A 171 6.53 -15.23 -1.88
N ALA A 172 5.38 -15.30 -2.57
CA ALA A 172 5.32 -15.15 -4.02
C ALA A 172 5.73 -13.75 -4.51
N SER A 173 5.42 -12.70 -3.75
CA SER A 173 5.84 -11.32 -4.09
C SER A 173 7.30 -11.06 -3.78
N ILE A 174 7.85 -11.65 -2.71
CA ILE A 174 9.29 -11.63 -2.47
C ILE A 174 10.04 -12.33 -3.62
N GLN A 175 9.54 -13.47 -4.10
CA GLN A 175 10.11 -14.10 -5.30
C GLN A 175 9.98 -13.20 -6.54
N TYR A 176 8.83 -12.54 -6.76
CA TYR A 176 8.69 -11.57 -7.84
C TYR A 176 9.69 -10.40 -7.72
N ILE A 177 9.99 -9.92 -6.52
CA ILE A 177 11.00 -8.88 -6.29
C ILE A 177 12.40 -9.38 -6.64
N ILE A 178 12.76 -10.61 -6.23
CA ILE A 178 14.03 -11.23 -6.58
C ILE A 178 14.17 -11.36 -8.11
N ASP A 179 13.10 -11.79 -8.78
CA ASP A 179 13.03 -11.97 -10.23
C ASP A 179 12.88 -10.65 -11.02
N GLY A 180 12.65 -9.52 -10.34
CA GLY A 180 12.42 -8.21 -10.97
C GLY A 180 11.04 -8.00 -11.60
N LYS A 181 10.04 -8.81 -11.23
CA LYS A 181 8.63 -8.74 -11.67
C LYS A 181 7.73 -7.91 -10.75
N GLN A 182 8.18 -7.60 -9.54
CA GLN A 182 7.55 -6.63 -8.64
C GLN A 182 8.66 -5.74 -8.10
N SER A 183 8.39 -4.44 -7.94
CA SER A 183 9.47 -3.48 -7.69
C SER A 183 9.74 -3.29 -6.20
N MET A 184 8.70 -3.32 -5.38
CA MET A 184 8.81 -3.27 -3.93
C MET A 184 7.61 -3.91 -3.24
N THR A 185 7.78 -4.20 -1.95
CA THR A 185 6.69 -4.48 -1.00
C THR A 185 6.99 -3.75 0.30
N VAL A 186 5.95 -3.45 1.09
CA VAL A 186 6.10 -3.01 2.47
C VAL A 186 5.98 -4.20 3.40
N LEU A 187 7.07 -4.55 4.08
CA LEU A 187 7.06 -5.51 5.18
C LEU A 187 6.40 -4.86 6.40
N LYS A 188 5.31 -5.50 6.81
CA LYS A 188 4.65 -5.30 8.09
C LYS A 188 4.98 -6.53 8.95
N ASP A 189 5.99 -6.44 9.81
CA ASP A 189 6.44 -7.60 10.58
C ASP A 189 5.39 -8.02 11.62
N VAL A 190 4.57 -9.01 11.25
CA VAL A 190 3.49 -9.53 12.08
C VAL A 190 3.99 -10.09 13.42
N ARG A 191 5.25 -10.50 13.51
CA ARG A 191 5.85 -10.98 14.77
C ARG A 191 5.92 -9.83 15.78
N THR A 192 6.20 -8.61 15.32
CA THR A 192 6.21 -7.41 16.16
C THR A 192 4.79 -7.00 16.55
N LEU A 193 3.84 -7.04 15.62
CA LEU A 193 2.44 -6.72 15.91
C LEU A 193 1.84 -7.68 16.97
N VAL A 194 2.13 -8.98 16.87
CA VAL A 194 1.73 -9.99 17.87
C VAL A 194 2.36 -9.70 19.23
N LYS A 195 3.66 -9.37 19.28
CA LYS A 195 4.35 -8.99 20.53
C LYS A 195 3.74 -7.75 21.16
N ASP A 196 3.40 -6.73 20.36
CA ASP A 196 2.74 -5.51 20.84
C ASP A 196 1.34 -5.81 21.40
N ALA A 197 0.56 -6.70 20.75
CA ALA A 197 -0.74 -7.12 21.25
C ALA A 197 -0.67 -7.90 22.57
N ILE A 198 0.26 -8.85 22.69
CA ILE A 198 0.51 -9.59 23.94
C ILE A 198 0.95 -8.63 25.05
N SER A 199 1.81 -7.67 24.73
CA SER A 199 2.30 -6.67 25.69
C SER A 199 1.17 -5.78 26.17
N ALA A 200 0.30 -5.31 25.27
CA ALA A 200 -0.87 -4.51 25.61
C ALA A 200 -1.87 -5.29 26.49
N ALA A 201 -2.17 -6.54 26.14
CA ALA A 201 -3.04 -7.40 26.94
C ALA A 201 -2.47 -7.64 28.34
N THR A 202 -1.17 -7.93 28.42
CA THR A 202 -0.47 -8.17 29.69
C THR A 202 -0.45 -6.93 30.58
N ALA A 203 -0.25 -5.74 30.01
CA ALA A 203 -0.32 -4.48 30.75
C ALA A 203 -1.70 -4.32 31.41
N TYR A 204 -2.78 -4.53 30.65
CA TYR A 204 -4.12 -4.47 31.20
C TYR A 204 -4.41 -5.52 32.27
N MET A 205 -3.93 -6.76 32.12
CA MET A 205 -4.06 -7.80 33.14
C MET A 205 -3.35 -7.44 34.45
N LYS A 206 -2.31 -6.62 34.38
CA LYS A 206 -1.56 -6.10 35.55
C LYS A 206 -2.14 -4.80 36.11
N GLY A 207 -3.30 -4.34 35.63
CA GLY A 207 -3.89 -3.06 36.02
C GLY A 207 -3.17 -1.83 35.48
N GLN A 208 -2.27 -2.00 34.51
CA GLN A 208 -1.52 -0.93 33.84
C GLN A 208 -2.16 -0.55 32.49
N THR A 209 -1.68 0.54 31.89
CA THR A 209 -2.05 0.93 30.52
C THR A 209 -0.90 0.65 29.54
N PRO A 210 -1.18 0.19 28.30
CA PRO A 210 -0.15 0.09 27.27
C PRO A 210 0.42 1.47 26.88
N PRO A 211 1.64 1.54 26.32
CA PRO A 211 2.21 2.79 25.82
C PRO A 211 1.33 3.44 24.74
N VAL A 212 1.28 4.77 24.68
CA VAL A 212 0.48 5.51 23.69
C VAL A 212 1.37 6.53 22.98
N THR A 213 1.42 6.46 21.65
CA THR A 213 2.16 7.43 20.82
C THR A 213 1.31 8.04 19.71
N ALA A 214 0.12 7.48 19.46
CA ALA A 214 -0.82 7.98 18.46
C ALA A 214 -2.26 7.74 18.90
N TYR A 215 -3.19 8.37 18.18
CA TYR A 215 -4.62 8.18 18.34
C TYR A 215 -5.28 8.00 16.96
N TYR A 216 -6.27 7.12 16.88
CA TYR A 216 -7.04 6.89 15.66
C TYR A 216 -8.52 7.10 15.92
N ASN A 217 -9.13 8.01 15.17
CA ASN A 217 -10.55 8.28 15.28
C ASN A 217 -11.37 7.13 14.68
N ASN A 218 -12.23 6.51 15.48
CA ASN A 218 -13.08 5.42 15.02
C ASN A 218 -14.51 5.85 14.65
N GLY A 219 -14.78 7.16 14.59
CA GLY A 219 -16.11 7.76 14.38
C GLY A 219 -16.85 8.12 15.67
N LYS A 220 -16.45 7.58 16.83
CA LYS A 220 -17.05 7.92 18.14
C LYS A 220 -16.04 8.43 19.16
N LYS A 221 -14.78 7.99 19.07
CA LYS A 221 -13.69 8.49 19.90
C LYS A 221 -12.33 8.32 19.22
N ASP A 222 -11.35 9.00 19.77
CA ASP A 222 -9.94 8.81 19.46
C ASP A 222 -9.38 7.65 20.30
N VAL A 223 -9.08 6.54 19.62
CA VAL A 223 -8.59 5.31 20.26
C VAL A 223 -7.08 5.38 20.41
N PRO A 224 -6.53 5.19 21.63
CA PRO A 224 -5.09 5.23 21.86
C PRO A 224 -4.38 4.05 21.17
N ALA A 225 -3.20 4.32 20.61
CA ALA A 225 -2.42 3.37 19.84
C ALA A 225 -0.91 3.61 19.98
N LYS A 226 -0.13 2.59 19.62
CA LYS A 226 1.30 2.70 19.32
C LYS A 226 1.56 1.96 17.99
N PRO A 227 1.63 2.68 16.85
CA PRO A 227 1.81 2.04 15.57
C PRO A 227 3.17 1.33 15.47
N THR A 228 3.14 0.08 14.99
CA THR A 228 4.34 -0.68 14.67
C THR A 228 4.96 -0.14 13.38
N ALA A 229 6.27 0.05 13.37
CA ALA A 229 7.01 0.54 12.21
C ALA A 229 6.95 -0.44 11.02
N ILE A 230 7.10 0.11 9.82
CA ILE A 230 7.09 -0.63 8.55
C ILE A 230 8.46 -0.56 7.87
N VAL A 231 8.73 -1.50 6.97
CA VAL A 231 9.99 -1.53 6.21
C VAL A 231 9.68 -1.67 4.72
N THR A 232 10.18 -0.75 3.91
CA THR A 232 10.18 -0.91 2.44
C THR A 232 11.22 -1.96 2.05
N VAL A 233 10.76 -3.01 1.37
CA VAL A 233 11.58 -4.10 0.88
C VAL A 233 11.66 -4.03 -0.64
N THR A 234 12.88 -4.02 -1.15
CA THR A 234 13.24 -4.01 -2.56
C THR A 234 14.28 -5.10 -2.82
N LYS A 235 14.69 -5.27 -4.08
CA LYS A 235 15.74 -6.24 -4.42
C LYS A 235 17.05 -5.98 -3.69
N GLU A 236 17.35 -4.72 -3.38
CA GLU A 236 18.60 -4.29 -2.74
C GLU A 236 18.70 -4.70 -1.26
N ASN A 237 17.58 -4.84 -0.54
CA ASN A 237 17.58 -5.14 0.89
C ASN A 237 16.79 -6.41 1.27
N VAL A 238 16.20 -7.14 0.30
CA VAL A 238 15.39 -8.34 0.55
C VAL A 238 16.11 -9.38 1.42
N LYS A 239 17.40 -9.63 1.18
CA LYS A 239 18.18 -10.56 1.99
C LYS A 239 18.22 -10.13 3.46
N LYS A 240 18.53 -8.86 3.72
CA LYS A 240 18.62 -8.31 5.08
C LYS A 240 17.27 -8.31 5.79
N GLU A 241 16.25 -7.75 5.14
CA GLU A 241 14.97 -7.44 5.80
C GLU A 241 14.03 -8.65 5.88
N ILE A 242 14.17 -9.66 5.00
CA ILE A 242 13.32 -10.86 5.00
C ILE A 242 14.05 -12.07 5.57
N ILE A 243 15.31 -12.30 5.17
CA ILE A 243 16.03 -13.55 5.47
C ILE A 243 16.85 -13.40 6.74
N ASP A 244 17.75 -12.43 6.78
CA ASP A 244 18.64 -12.21 7.92
C ASP A 244 17.84 -11.75 9.17
N SER A 245 16.68 -11.10 8.98
CA SER A 245 15.72 -10.79 10.05
C SER A 245 14.94 -12.01 10.57
N GLY A 246 15.05 -13.16 9.90
CA GLY A 246 14.35 -14.40 10.20
C GLY A 246 12.84 -14.36 9.94
N TYR A 247 12.35 -13.43 9.08
CA TYR A 247 10.93 -13.34 8.77
C TYR A 247 10.48 -14.54 7.90
N TRP A 248 11.23 -14.82 6.83
CA TRP A 248 11.08 -16.04 6.04
C TRP A 248 12.41 -16.79 5.92
N PRO A 249 12.40 -18.14 5.90
CA PRO A 249 13.61 -18.90 5.65
C PRO A 249 14.05 -18.79 4.18
N ALA A 250 15.36 -18.84 3.95
CA ALA A 250 15.96 -18.70 2.61
C ALA A 250 15.49 -19.76 1.61
N ASP A 251 15.14 -20.95 2.09
CA ASP A 251 14.71 -22.10 1.29
C ASP A 251 13.35 -21.90 0.58
N LYS A 252 12.61 -20.84 0.92
CA LYS A 252 11.38 -20.43 0.22
C LYS A 252 11.65 -19.73 -1.10
N PHE A 253 12.89 -19.34 -1.38
CA PHE A 253 13.24 -18.49 -2.50
C PHE A 253 14.35 -19.07 -3.35
N THR A 254 14.35 -18.69 -4.62
CA THR A 254 15.42 -18.99 -5.57
C THR A 254 16.04 -17.69 -6.06
N GLY A 255 17.33 -17.70 -6.41
CA GLY A 255 18.00 -16.54 -6.99
C GLY A 255 18.30 -15.39 -6.01
N LEU A 256 18.26 -15.63 -4.69
CA LEU A 256 18.75 -14.70 -3.67
C LEU A 256 20.23 -14.36 -3.94
N LYS A 257 20.55 -13.08 -4.06
CA LYS A 257 21.91 -12.55 -4.20
C LYS A 257 22.30 -11.78 -2.94
#